data_AF-A0A089PH89-F1
#
_entry.id   AF-A0A089PH89-F1
#
_cell.length_a   1.000
_cell.length_b   1.000
_cell.length_c   1.000
_cell.angle_alpha   90.00
_cell.angle_beta   90.00
_cell.angle_gamma   90.00
#
_symmetry.space_group_name_H-M   'P 1'
#
loop_
_entity.id
_entity.type
_entity.pdbx_description
1 polymer ?
#
loop_
_entity_poly.entity_id
_entity_poly.type
_entity_poly.pdbx_seq_one_letter_code
_entity_poly.pdbx_strand_id
1 'polypeptide(L)'
;MQIASIFSEHNSKGGFEMRLNFVPTHVFRETPQVSFFDAGVKGCNGSDVVIHHGNAISPPDDGDFEQYYVHRHQIDHNLVIEGSRVFTLINPEWDEPHHIIYLNRAMGALQITAGTYHRSISNKEGSIVLNQAVRDEKFNPENEFIPVSLRDRKDLQEAQKKNPVYWVWEKDQIKRIKLDPIKSKKKALSKL
;
A
#
# COMPACT_ATOMS: atom_id res chain seq x y z
N MET A 1 5.67 -0.44 -30.26
CA MET A 1 4.25 -0.11 -30.03
C MET A 1 3.52 -1.41 -29.74
N GLN A 2 3.27 -1.71 -28.47
CA GLN A 2 2.28 -2.69 -28.03
C GLN A 2 1.95 -2.34 -26.58
N ILE A 3 0.77 -1.75 -26.40
CA ILE A 3 0.20 -1.40 -25.11
C ILE A 3 -0.36 -2.72 -24.59
N ALA A 4 0.26 -3.29 -23.56
CA ALA A 4 -0.30 -4.47 -22.91
C ALA A 4 -1.36 -3.99 -21.91
N SER A 5 -2.59 -4.34 -22.23
CA SER A 5 -3.81 -4.12 -21.47
C SER A 5 -3.73 -4.67 -20.06
N ILE A 6 -4.28 -3.91 -19.10
CA ILE A 6 -4.66 -4.39 -17.78
C ILE A 6 -5.84 -5.34 -18.00
N PHE A 7 -5.60 -6.65 -17.96
CA PHE A 7 -6.68 -7.63 -17.79
C PHE A 7 -6.89 -7.85 -16.30
N SER A 8 -8.00 -7.36 -15.77
CA SER A 8 -8.56 -7.81 -14.50
C SER A 8 -9.40 -9.06 -14.77
N GLU A 9 -9.00 -10.19 -14.20
CA GLU A 9 -9.78 -11.42 -14.28
C GLU A 9 -10.84 -11.44 -13.15
N HIS A 10 -12.11 -11.56 -13.53
CA HIS A 10 -13.20 -11.77 -12.58
C HIS A 10 -13.11 -13.17 -11.98
N ASN A 11 -13.13 -13.27 -10.66
CA ASN A 11 -13.23 -14.55 -9.97
C ASN A 11 -14.67 -15.11 -10.11
N SER A 12 -14.79 -16.44 -10.09
CA SER A 12 -16.02 -17.24 -9.96
C SER A 12 -17.05 -16.79 -8.88
N LYS A 13 -16.66 -15.87 -7.98
CA LYS A 13 -17.51 -15.27 -6.94
C LYS A 13 -17.93 -13.82 -7.21
N GLY A 14 -17.63 -13.27 -8.39
CA GLY A 14 -18.04 -11.93 -8.83
C GLY A 14 -17.13 -10.77 -8.40
N GLY A 15 -16.14 -10.99 -7.52
CA GLY A 15 -15.12 -10.00 -7.16
C GLY A 15 -13.89 -10.05 -8.09
N PHE A 16 -13.12 -8.96 -8.13
CA PHE A 16 -11.82 -8.94 -8.82
C PHE A 16 -10.78 -9.71 -7.98
N GLU A 17 -10.08 -10.68 -8.57
CA GLU A 17 -8.91 -11.27 -7.90
C GLU A 17 -7.82 -10.20 -7.80
N MET A 18 -7.55 -9.73 -6.58
CA MET A 18 -6.53 -8.69 -6.39
C MET A 18 -5.17 -9.29 -6.02
N ARG A 19 -4.12 -8.84 -6.73
CA ARG A 19 -2.73 -9.04 -6.33
C ARG A 19 -2.01 -7.70 -6.22
N LEU A 20 -1.39 -7.44 -5.08
CA LEU A 20 -0.53 -6.26 -4.91
C LEU A 20 0.74 -6.44 -5.73
N ASN A 21 1.13 -5.37 -6.42
CA ASN A 21 2.37 -5.31 -7.17
C ASN A 21 3.43 -4.50 -6.41
N PHE A 22 4.66 -4.98 -6.45
CA PHE A 22 5.81 -4.31 -5.88
C PHE A 22 6.87 -4.19 -6.98
N VAL A 23 7.18 -2.96 -7.38
CA VAL A 23 8.19 -2.73 -8.43
C VAL A 23 9.57 -2.81 -7.77
N PRO A 24 10.39 -3.81 -8.12
CA PRO A 24 11.69 -4.00 -7.47
C PRO A 24 12.63 -2.85 -7.82
N THR A 25 13.49 -2.50 -6.87
CA THR A 25 14.66 -1.65 -7.14
C THR A 25 15.86 -2.53 -7.47
N HIS A 26 16.79 -2.01 -8.27
CA HIS A 26 18.00 -2.75 -8.66
C HIS A 26 19.24 -2.05 -8.14
N VAL A 27 19.95 -2.69 -7.21
CA VAL A 27 21.28 -2.21 -6.78
C VAL A 27 22.28 -2.53 -7.88
N PHE A 28 22.87 -1.48 -8.48
CA PHE A 28 23.82 -1.64 -9.59
C PHE A 28 25.27 -1.34 -9.18
N ARG A 29 25.49 -0.77 -7.98
CA ARG A 29 26.83 -0.56 -7.43
C ARG A 29 26.78 -0.45 -5.91
N GLU A 30 27.73 -1.08 -5.23
CA GLU A 30 27.96 -0.90 -3.80
C GLU A 30 29.43 -0.63 -3.49
N THR A 31 29.65 0.20 -2.48
CA THR A 31 30.92 0.44 -1.81
C THR A 31 30.68 0.35 -0.31
N PRO A 32 31.71 0.27 0.55
CA PRO A 32 31.50 0.06 2.00
C PRO A 32 30.55 1.05 2.70
N GLN A 33 30.35 2.25 2.16
CA GLN A 33 29.51 3.30 2.77
C GLN A 33 28.49 3.91 1.78
N VAL A 34 28.36 3.36 0.57
CA VAL A 34 27.50 3.94 -0.48
C VAL A 34 26.88 2.82 -1.31
N SER A 35 25.55 2.80 -1.42
CA SER A 35 24.81 1.94 -2.36
C SER A 35 24.13 2.80 -3.41
N PHE A 36 24.23 2.37 -4.66
CA PHE A 36 23.54 2.97 -5.80
C PHE A 36 22.46 2.01 -6.29
N PHE A 37 21.24 2.50 -6.41
CA PHE A 37 20.12 1.71 -6.89
C PHE A 37 19.33 2.46 -7.96
N ASP A 38 18.92 1.74 -8.98
CA ASP A 38 17.88 2.17 -9.91
C ASP A 38 16.53 1.95 -9.22
N ALA A 39 15.82 3.04 -8.98
CA ALA A 39 14.50 3.08 -8.40
C ALA A 39 13.44 3.57 -9.38
N GLY A 40 13.80 3.83 -10.64
CA GLY A 40 12.90 4.41 -11.63
C GLY A 40 11.71 3.49 -11.94
N VAL A 41 10.50 4.04 -11.89
CA VAL A 41 9.30 3.33 -12.37
C VAL A 41 8.95 3.83 -13.77
N LYS A 42 8.95 2.91 -14.73
CA LYS A 42 8.72 3.23 -16.14
C LYS A 42 7.28 3.73 -16.36
N GLY A 43 7.14 4.83 -17.11
CA GLY A 43 5.85 5.39 -17.49
C GLY A 43 5.25 6.37 -16.49
N CYS A 44 5.91 6.59 -15.35
CA CYS A 44 5.52 7.62 -14.40
C CYS A 44 5.71 9.02 -14.99
N ASN A 45 4.75 9.90 -14.71
CA ASN A 45 4.72 11.31 -15.11
C ASN A 45 4.49 12.25 -13.92
N GLY A 46 4.46 11.71 -12.69
CA GLY A 46 4.43 12.46 -11.44
C GLY A 46 5.48 11.93 -10.46
N SER A 47 5.97 12.81 -9.59
CA SER A 47 6.91 12.45 -8.53
C SER A 47 6.64 13.31 -7.30
N ASP A 48 6.27 12.66 -6.20
CA ASP A 48 6.00 13.33 -4.93
C ASP A 48 6.99 12.85 -3.86
N VAL A 49 7.49 13.78 -3.05
CA VAL A 49 8.27 13.46 -1.85
C VAL A 49 7.37 13.66 -0.64
N VAL A 50 7.14 12.57 0.10
CA VAL A 50 6.26 12.57 1.28
C VAL A 50 7.10 12.34 2.52
N ILE A 51 7.11 13.32 3.40
CA ILE A 51 7.86 13.29 4.65
C ILE A 51 6.87 13.20 5.81
N HIS A 52 7.02 12.17 6.62
CA HIS A 52 6.34 12.08 7.91
C HIS A 52 7.35 12.33 9.03
N HIS A 53 6.93 13.12 10.01
CA HIS A 53 7.70 13.36 11.23
C HIS A 53 7.13 12.52 12.37
N GLY A 54 7.99 11.72 13.00
CA GLY A 54 7.58 10.82 14.08
C GLY A 54 6.56 9.78 13.64
N ASN A 55 5.76 9.28 14.60
CA ASN A 55 4.71 8.29 14.39
C ASN A 55 3.44 8.90 13.77
N ALA A 56 3.60 9.64 12.67
CA ALA A 56 2.51 10.34 12.00
C ALA A 56 1.59 9.37 11.26
N ILE A 57 0.29 9.64 11.40
CA ILE A 57 -0.82 8.95 10.74
C ILE A 57 -1.32 9.86 9.61
N SER A 58 -1.44 9.32 8.40
CA SER A 58 -1.90 10.10 7.24
C SER A 58 -2.87 9.30 6.34
N PRO A 59 -4.07 9.84 6.05
CA PRO A 59 -4.63 11.05 6.67
C PRO A 59 -4.88 10.85 8.19
N PRO A 60 -4.97 11.95 8.97
CA PRO A 60 -5.33 11.88 10.38
C PRO A 60 -6.75 11.31 10.56
N ASP A 61 -7.09 10.90 11.77
CA ASP A 61 -8.44 10.42 12.07
C ASP A 61 -9.47 11.57 12.11
N ASP A 62 -10.72 11.26 11.77
CA ASP A 62 -11.90 12.11 11.95
C ASP A 62 -12.58 11.72 13.28
N GLY A 63 -12.07 12.29 14.38
CA GLY A 63 -12.47 11.89 15.73
C GLY A 63 -12.08 10.43 15.99
N ASP A 64 -13.07 9.57 16.27
CA ASP A 64 -12.86 8.13 16.49
C ASP A 64 -12.86 7.30 15.19
N PHE A 65 -13.00 7.94 14.02
CA PHE A 65 -13.10 7.27 12.73
C PHE A 65 -11.84 7.45 11.91
N GLU A 66 -11.33 6.35 11.38
CA GLU A 66 -10.23 6.39 10.43
C GLU A 66 -10.59 7.17 9.17
N GLN A 67 -9.61 7.84 8.56
CA GLN A 67 -9.73 8.41 7.23
C GLN A 67 -8.76 7.73 6.25
N TYR A 68 -9.08 7.82 4.96
CA TYR A 68 -8.30 7.26 3.86
C TYR A 68 -8.24 8.25 2.70
N TYR A 69 -7.09 8.38 2.05
CA TYR A 69 -7.02 8.99 0.72
C TYR A 69 -7.51 7.99 -0.32
N VAL A 70 -8.07 8.48 -1.41
CA VAL A 70 -8.39 7.67 -2.58
C VAL A 70 -8.07 8.46 -3.82
N HIS A 71 -7.12 7.94 -4.60
CA HIS A 71 -6.76 8.57 -5.86
C HIS A 71 -7.61 8.00 -6.99
N ARG A 72 -8.24 8.85 -7.81
CA ARG A 72 -9.11 8.42 -8.92
C ARG A 72 -8.40 8.52 -10.26
N HIS A 73 -7.47 9.47 -10.39
CA HIS A 73 -6.73 9.77 -11.60
C HIS A 73 -5.23 9.57 -11.43
N GLN A 74 -4.82 8.80 -10.41
CA GLN A 74 -3.43 8.48 -10.11
C GLN A 74 -3.26 7.02 -9.67
N ILE A 75 -2.20 6.40 -10.17
CA ILE A 75 -1.61 5.15 -9.64
C ILE A 75 -0.32 5.53 -8.94
N ASP A 76 -0.17 5.10 -7.69
CA ASP A 76 1.04 5.36 -6.91
C ASP A 76 2.06 4.25 -7.06
N HIS A 77 3.33 4.61 -6.90
CA HIS A 77 4.42 3.67 -6.64
C HIS A 77 5.25 4.21 -5.47
N ASN A 78 4.87 3.83 -4.26
CA ASN A 78 5.47 4.32 -3.02
C ASN A 78 6.73 3.53 -2.68
N LEU A 79 7.90 4.16 -2.74
CA LEU A 79 9.18 3.61 -2.30
C LEU A 79 9.63 4.29 -1.00
N VAL A 80 9.87 3.50 0.05
CA VAL A 80 10.49 4.00 1.28
C VAL A 80 11.98 4.27 1.02
N ILE A 81 12.39 5.52 1.20
CA ILE A 81 13.78 5.96 1.14
C ILE A 81 14.43 5.85 2.51
N GLU A 82 13.72 6.34 3.54
CA GLU A 82 14.16 6.35 4.93
C GLU A 82 13.03 5.95 5.88
N GLY A 83 13.38 5.25 6.96
CA GLY A 83 12.44 4.75 7.96
C GLY A 83 11.63 3.55 7.46
N SER A 84 10.37 3.48 7.86
CA SER A 84 9.40 2.48 7.38
C SER A 84 7.98 3.02 7.42
N ARG A 85 7.08 2.34 6.69
CA ARG A 85 5.66 2.65 6.63
C ARG A 85 4.83 1.41 6.87
N VAL A 86 3.76 1.56 7.64
CA VAL A 86 2.66 0.60 7.63
C VAL A 86 1.54 1.20 6.80
N PHE A 87 1.26 0.63 5.64
CA PHE A 87 0.10 1.00 4.82
C PHE A 87 -1.08 0.11 5.17
N THR A 88 -2.26 0.71 5.30
CA THR A 88 -3.54 0.01 5.30
C THR A 88 -4.23 0.34 3.99
N LEU A 89 -4.54 -0.69 3.19
CA LEU A 89 -5.29 -0.56 1.95
C LEU A 89 -6.66 -1.21 2.11
N ILE A 90 -7.67 -0.53 1.63
CA ILE A 90 -9.05 -0.99 1.60
C ILE A 90 -9.61 -0.80 0.20
N ASN A 91 -10.26 -1.84 -0.32
CA ASN A 91 -11.07 -1.73 -1.52
C ASN A 91 -12.21 -2.75 -1.47
N PRO A 92 -13.48 -2.30 -1.31
CA PRO A 92 -14.64 -3.20 -1.25
C PRO A 92 -14.86 -4.05 -2.51
N GLU A 93 -14.26 -3.70 -3.65
CA GLU A 93 -14.42 -4.42 -4.92
C GLU A 93 -13.50 -5.64 -5.05
N TRP A 94 -12.51 -5.77 -4.16
CA TRP A 94 -11.57 -6.90 -4.14
C TRP A 94 -12.15 -8.11 -3.43
N ASP A 95 -11.75 -9.31 -3.88
CA ASP A 95 -12.05 -10.56 -3.16
C ASP A 95 -11.45 -10.60 -1.75
N GLU A 96 -10.35 -9.88 -1.57
CA GLU A 96 -9.70 -9.59 -0.29
C GLU A 96 -9.64 -8.07 -0.10
N PRO A 97 -10.57 -7.50 0.67
CA PRO A 97 -10.76 -6.06 0.63
C PRO A 97 -9.92 -5.29 1.65
N HIS A 98 -9.10 -5.95 2.45
CA HIS A 98 -8.32 -5.33 3.53
C HIS A 98 -6.88 -5.89 3.58
N HIS A 99 -5.90 -5.00 3.39
CA HIS A 99 -4.48 -5.33 3.32
C HIS A 99 -3.67 -4.44 4.26
N ILE A 100 -2.69 -5.03 4.94
CA ILE A 100 -1.74 -4.32 5.79
C ILE A 100 -0.33 -4.62 5.28
N ILE A 101 0.43 -3.58 4.93
CA ILE A 101 1.75 -3.70 4.31
C ILE A 101 2.77 -3.03 5.22
N TYR A 102 3.70 -3.81 5.76
CA TYR A 102 4.87 -3.31 6.50
C TYR A 102 5.98 -2.97 5.50
N LEU A 103 5.77 -1.86 4.78
CA LEU A 103 6.61 -1.45 3.68
C LEU A 103 7.98 -0.96 4.19
N ASN A 104 9.02 -1.52 3.59
CA ASN A 104 10.40 -1.04 3.72
C ASN A 104 11.07 -1.04 2.34
N ARG A 105 12.25 -0.43 2.26
CA ARG A 105 12.99 -0.25 1.00
C ARG A 105 13.27 -1.56 0.25
N ALA A 106 13.48 -2.67 0.95
CA ALA A 106 13.83 -3.96 0.34
C ALA A 106 12.66 -4.59 -0.42
N MET A 107 11.42 -4.19 -0.12
CA MET A 107 10.24 -4.66 -0.85
C MET A 107 10.10 -4.02 -2.24
N GLY A 108 10.82 -2.93 -2.54
CA GLY A 108 10.60 -2.11 -3.72
C GLY A 108 9.45 -1.12 -3.54
N ALA A 109 8.99 -0.54 -4.66
CA ALA A 109 7.90 0.44 -4.66
C ALA A 109 6.54 -0.27 -4.63
N LEU A 110 5.75 -0.02 -3.59
CA LEU A 110 4.37 -0.53 -3.49
C LEU A 110 3.50 0.21 -4.52
N GLN A 111 2.92 -0.54 -5.45
CA GLN A 111 1.93 0.00 -6.37
C GLN A 111 0.55 0.06 -5.70
N ILE A 112 -0.07 1.24 -5.70
CA ILE A 112 -1.46 1.42 -5.25
C ILE A 112 -2.28 1.85 -6.46
N THR A 113 -3.22 1.01 -6.89
CA THR A 113 -4.06 1.30 -8.06
C THR A 113 -5.12 2.34 -7.74
N ALA A 114 -5.51 3.11 -8.75
CA ALA A 114 -6.61 4.06 -8.65
C ALA A 114 -7.88 3.41 -8.06
N GLY A 115 -8.60 4.16 -7.23
CA GLY A 115 -9.79 3.72 -6.51
C GLY A 115 -9.51 2.97 -5.21
N THR A 116 -8.25 2.67 -4.89
CA THR A 116 -7.86 2.04 -3.62
C THR A 116 -7.83 3.08 -2.50
N TYR A 117 -8.58 2.82 -1.43
CA TYR A 117 -8.53 3.63 -0.22
C TYR A 117 -7.27 3.26 0.55
N HIS A 118 -6.42 4.24 0.86
CA HIS A 118 -5.19 3.99 1.56
C HIS A 118 -4.93 5.01 2.66
N ARG A 119 -4.30 4.52 3.71
CA ARG A 119 -3.72 5.34 4.77
C ARG A 119 -2.41 4.73 5.20
N SER A 120 -1.57 5.49 5.89
CA SER A 120 -0.33 4.95 6.43
C SER A 120 0.11 5.58 7.73
N ILE A 121 0.94 4.83 8.44
CA ILE A 121 1.59 5.23 9.69
C ILE A 121 3.10 5.09 9.49
N SER A 122 3.86 6.11 9.86
CA SER A 122 5.33 6.06 9.89
C SER A 122 5.85 5.52 11.23
N ASN A 123 7.11 5.07 11.28
CA ASN A 123 7.70 4.65 12.54
C ASN A 123 7.94 5.84 13.51
N LYS A 124 8.51 5.59 14.69
CA LYS A 124 8.73 6.60 15.73
C LYS A 124 9.69 7.73 15.29
N GLU A 125 10.63 7.43 14.40
CA GLU A 125 11.63 8.37 13.90
C GLU A 125 11.11 9.18 12.70
N GLY A 126 10.02 8.75 12.08
CA GLY A 126 9.47 9.32 10.84
C GLY A 126 9.87 8.53 9.61
N SER A 127 9.54 9.05 8.44
CA SER A 127 9.91 8.39 7.18
C SER A 127 9.89 9.33 6.00
N ILE A 128 10.68 8.97 4.99
CA ILE A 128 10.68 9.64 3.69
C ILE A 128 10.27 8.60 2.65
N VAL A 129 9.24 8.93 1.88
CA VAL A 129 8.73 8.12 0.77
C VAL A 129 8.82 8.93 -0.52
N LEU A 130 9.30 8.27 -1.57
CA LEU A 130 9.18 8.75 -2.94
C LEU A 130 7.97 8.05 -3.58
N ASN A 131 6.96 8.81 -3.99
CA ASN A 131 5.87 8.31 -4.82
C ASN A 131 6.16 8.64 -6.28
N GLN A 132 6.32 7.62 -7.12
CA GLN A 132 6.40 7.79 -8.57
C GLN A 132 5.04 7.50 -9.20
N ALA A 133 4.28 8.55 -9.50
CA ALA A 133 2.89 8.45 -9.90
C ALA A 133 2.73 8.33 -11.43
N VAL A 134 1.70 7.58 -11.84
CA VAL A 134 1.12 7.65 -13.20
C VAL A 134 -0.21 8.37 -13.09
N ARG A 135 -0.31 9.54 -13.72
CA ARG A 135 -1.46 10.45 -13.69
C ARG A 135 -2.10 10.54 -15.07
N ASP A 136 -3.43 10.49 -15.11
CA ASP A 136 -4.16 10.81 -16.33
C ASP A 136 -4.44 12.33 -16.44
N GLU A 137 -5.03 12.77 -17.56
CA GLU A 137 -5.30 14.18 -17.86
C GLU A 137 -6.29 14.85 -16.88
N LYS A 138 -7.03 14.08 -16.08
CA LYS A 138 -8.02 14.56 -15.11
C LYS A 138 -7.46 14.68 -13.70
N PHE A 139 -6.19 14.32 -13.49
CA PHE A 139 -5.54 14.48 -12.19
C PHE A 139 -5.59 15.94 -11.73
N ASN A 140 -6.11 16.17 -10.52
CA ASN A 140 -6.05 17.46 -9.84
C ASN A 140 -5.68 17.25 -8.36
N PRO A 141 -4.52 17.77 -7.89
CA PRO A 141 -4.10 17.61 -6.50
C PRO A 141 -5.06 18.23 -5.48
N GLU A 142 -5.90 19.20 -5.87
CA GLU A 142 -6.90 19.78 -4.96
C GLU A 142 -8.02 18.79 -4.60
N ASN A 143 -8.27 17.80 -5.47
CA ASN A 143 -9.36 16.83 -5.31
C ASN A 143 -8.86 15.44 -4.90
N GLU A 144 -7.65 15.07 -5.33
CA GLU A 144 -7.07 13.74 -5.14
C GLU A 144 -6.59 13.49 -3.71
N PHE A 145 -6.39 14.55 -2.91
CA PHE A 145 -5.89 14.47 -1.53
C PHE A 145 -6.94 14.86 -0.47
N ILE A 146 -8.23 14.80 -0.81
CA ILE A 146 -9.31 14.99 0.18
C ILE A 146 -9.56 13.66 0.90
N PRO A 147 -9.37 13.57 2.23
CA PRO A 147 -9.61 12.35 2.98
C PRO A 147 -11.09 11.94 2.98
N VAL A 148 -11.34 10.64 2.92
CA VAL A 148 -12.65 10.04 3.10
C VAL A 148 -12.72 9.40 4.48
N SER A 149 -13.62 9.90 5.33
CA SER A 149 -13.88 9.34 6.66
C SER A 149 -14.67 8.02 6.58
N LEU A 150 -14.33 7.06 7.45
CA LEU A 150 -15.12 5.84 7.61
C LEU A 150 -16.48 6.09 8.26
N ARG A 151 -16.70 7.22 8.93
CA ARG A 151 -17.91 7.54 9.71
C ARG A 151 -19.22 7.11 9.05
N ASP A 152 -19.40 7.50 7.78
CA ASP A 152 -20.64 7.24 7.03
C ASP A 152 -20.46 6.26 5.85
N ARG A 153 -19.29 5.60 5.76
CA ARG A 153 -18.93 4.67 4.69
C ARG A 153 -19.04 3.21 5.14
N LYS A 154 -20.27 2.71 5.22
CA LYS A 154 -20.57 1.32 5.64
C LYS A 154 -19.82 0.28 4.83
N ASP A 155 -19.71 0.48 3.52
CA ASP A 155 -18.96 -0.37 2.60
C ASP A 155 -17.47 -0.47 2.98
N LEU A 156 -16.84 0.66 3.31
CA LEU A 156 -15.44 0.69 3.76
C LEU A 156 -15.28 0.09 5.16
N GLN A 157 -16.22 0.34 6.08
CA GLN A 157 -16.20 -0.29 7.40
C GLN A 157 -16.32 -1.82 7.32
N GLU A 158 -17.19 -2.34 6.46
CA GLU A 158 -17.36 -3.77 6.24
C GLU A 158 -16.13 -4.42 5.61
N ALA A 159 -15.51 -3.72 4.66
CA ALA A 159 -14.23 -4.11 4.06
C ALA A 159 -13.11 -4.15 5.11
N GLN A 160 -12.94 -3.08 5.90
CA GLN A 160 -11.94 -2.99 6.98
C GLN A 160 -12.10 -4.10 8.04
N LYS A 161 -13.34 -4.46 8.37
CA LYS A 161 -13.62 -5.51 9.37
C LYS A 161 -13.22 -6.92 8.90
N LYS A 162 -12.95 -7.13 7.62
CA LYS A 162 -12.44 -8.41 7.13
C LYS A 162 -11.03 -8.66 7.68
N ASN A 163 -10.71 -9.94 7.89
CA ASN A 163 -9.37 -10.33 8.32
C ASN A 163 -8.34 -9.82 7.30
N PRO A 164 -7.38 -8.98 7.72
CA PRO A 164 -6.42 -8.40 6.80
C PRO A 164 -5.47 -9.47 6.25
N VAL A 165 -5.03 -9.23 5.01
CA VAL A 165 -3.88 -9.90 4.42
C VAL A 165 -2.63 -9.07 4.70
N TYR A 166 -1.65 -9.69 5.33
CA TYR A 166 -0.41 -9.02 5.71
C TYR A 166 0.68 -9.22 4.67
N TRP A 167 1.46 -8.17 4.44
CA TRP A 167 2.60 -8.18 3.53
C TRP A 167 3.83 -7.71 4.29
N VAL A 168 4.83 -8.58 4.37
CA VAL A 168 6.06 -8.34 5.13
C VAL A 168 7.27 -8.76 4.31
N TRP A 169 8.42 -8.17 4.61
CA TRP A 169 9.71 -8.66 4.12
C TRP A 169 10.30 -9.64 5.13
N GLU A 170 10.52 -10.89 4.72
CA GLU A 170 11.13 -11.91 5.57
C GLU A 170 12.01 -12.84 4.71
N LYS A 171 13.27 -13.05 5.14
CA LYS A 171 14.26 -13.91 4.46
C LYS A 171 14.41 -13.55 2.97
N ASP A 172 14.67 -12.27 2.73
CA ASP A 172 14.93 -11.69 1.40
C ASP A 172 13.78 -11.87 0.39
N GLN A 173 12.55 -12.00 0.88
CA GLN A 173 11.37 -12.18 0.06
C GLN A 173 10.16 -11.48 0.67
N ILE A 174 9.27 -11.00 -0.21
CA ILE A 174 7.94 -10.56 0.19
C ILE A 174 7.12 -11.80 0.58
N LYS A 175 6.58 -11.80 1.80
CA LYS A 175 5.66 -12.82 2.29
C LYS A 175 4.26 -12.24 2.41
N ARG A 176 3.30 -12.99 1.86
CA ARG A 176 1.87 -12.74 2.00
C ARG A 176 1.30 -13.68 3.05
N ILE A 177 0.77 -13.13 4.13
CA ILE A 177 0.33 -13.89 5.30
C ILE A 177 -1.16 -13.65 5.53
N LYS A 178 -1.93 -14.73 5.55
CA LYS A 178 -3.31 -14.72 6.03
C LYS A 178 -3.35 -15.31 7.43
N LEU A 179 -3.90 -14.55 8.38
CA LEU A 179 -4.18 -15.11 9.70
C LEU A 179 -5.45 -15.94 9.61
N ASP A 180 -5.31 -17.24 9.87
CA ASP A 180 -6.45 -18.13 10.10
C ASP A 180 -6.74 -18.15 11.61
N PRO A 181 -7.86 -17.58 12.07
CA PRO A 181 -8.20 -17.50 13.50
C PRO A 181 -8.23 -18.89 14.18
N ILE A 182 -8.58 -19.95 13.44
CA ILE A 182 -8.70 -21.31 13.96
C ILE A 182 -7.31 -21.93 14.18
N LYS A 183 -6.39 -21.74 13.23
CA LYS A 183 -5.00 -22.21 13.39
C LYS A 183 -4.23 -21.44 14.46
N SER A 184 -4.46 -20.13 14.57
CA SER A 184 -3.84 -19.31 15.61
C SER A 184 -4.27 -19.72 17.02
N LYS A 185 -5.56 -20.03 17.25
CA LYS A 185 -6.03 -20.60 18.52
C LYS A 185 -5.43 -21.97 18.82
N LYS A 186 -5.34 -22.89 17.85
CA LYS A 186 -4.73 -24.21 18.04
C LYS A 186 -3.24 -24.12 18.41
N LYS A 187 -2.49 -23.20 17.78
CA LYS A 187 -1.06 -22.98 18.08
C LYS A 187 -0.83 -22.34 19.46
N ALA A 188 -1.77 -21.54 19.95
CA ALA A 188 -1.73 -21.00 21.31
C ALA A 188 -2.07 -22.08 22.36
N LEU A 189 -3.06 -22.93 22.08
CA LEU A 189 -3.47 -24.04 22.95
C LEU A 189 -2.44 -25.17 23.02
N SER A 190 -1.66 -25.42 21.96
CA SER A 190 -0.61 -26.44 21.94
C SER A 190 0.71 -26.02 22.63
N LYS A 191 0.75 -24.80 23.18
CA LYS A 191 1.89 -24.25 23.94
C LYS A 191 1.57 -24.12 25.44
N LEU A 192 0.38 -24.55 25.85
CA LEU A 192 -0.05 -24.76 27.24
C LEU A 192 0.06 -26.25 27.55
#